data_AF-A0A3S9LEY4-F1
#
_entry.id   AF-A0A3S9LEY4-F1
#
_cell.length_a   1.000
_cell.length_b   1.000
_cell.length_c   1.000
_cell.angle_alpha   90.00
_cell.angle_beta   90.00
_cell.angle_gamma   90.00
#
_symmetry.space_group_name_H-M   'P 1'
#
loop_
_entity.id
_entity.type
_entity.pdbx_description
1 polymer ?
#
loop_
_entity_poly.entity_id
_entity_poly.type
_entity_poly.pdbx_seq_one_letter_code
_entity_poly.pdbx_strand_id
1 'polypeptide(L)'
;MNDGERGQSEVIGVVLLLAITITAVTVTVATGSVALGLVTDEAQSASVENGMSQLSSQSSLVALGETDARRFDLGSVDGGKLRLDESAGRVEVRIETASGTTTAYNGSIGTLSYVGSQRTVAIQGGGVWSLEGGRGRMVSPPEYHYRGETLTFPIVRLTQNASSTAGGTGVVRQPPNVSETVVETDNPLRNGTVVVEIQSTYYEGWYDFFTRRADGAVTKDDANRTVTARLVVPEDVSFERAITLRDEYNHKGGGNNNGKNNGGNKGLSESQYIEQAAHRSPASMIESTLQDGADSGDPLSDCFDTGSACTSGTYHASGDVSVNQRVEFNTSDGDIAVAVDGDLDLGGQELEITNEGDGVVRYYVNGSVFANGDATVGTTSAEIEARRNQFYIREGFLEDGPGQGSVDIDATVYAPNSDTDLAGNVRLRGGFVFNSLDTRSNAFTIEQDEELKDIKIRITGGSGQNPVTYLHVSENVVEIDFD
;
A
#
# COMPACT_ATOMS: atom_id res chain seq x y z
N MET A 1 -6.49 14.36 -101.14
CA MET A 1 -7.00 13.18 -100.40
C MET A 1 -5.85 12.22 -100.20
N ASN A 2 -5.43 12.03 -98.95
CA ASN A 2 -5.12 10.75 -98.31
C ASN A 2 -4.10 10.97 -97.18
N ASP A 3 -4.66 11.32 -96.02
CA ASP A 3 -4.45 10.65 -94.73
C ASP A 3 -3.03 10.22 -94.37
N GLY A 4 -2.17 11.20 -94.08
CA GLY A 4 -0.88 10.98 -93.43
C GLY A 4 -0.92 10.98 -91.88
N GLU A 5 -2.05 11.31 -91.25
CA GLU A 5 -2.09 11.58 -89.80
C GLU A 5 -2.75 10.49 -88.93
N ARG A 6 -3.17 9.35 -89.49
CA ARG A 6 -3.86 8.30 -88.73
C ARG A 6 -2.96 7.21 -88.13
N GLY A 7 -1.66 7.20 -88.44
CA GLY A 7 -0.70 6.23 -87.90
C GLY A 7 0.07 6.67 -86.64
N GLN A 8 0.00 7.95 -86.24
CA GLN A 8 0.72 8.42 -85.05
C GLN A 8 -0.08 8.29 -83.74
N SER A 9 -1.42 8.33 -83.81
CA SER A 9 -2.27 8.27 -82.62
C SER A 9 -2.19 6.91 -81.90
N GLU A 10 -1.96 5.83 -82.64
CA GLU A 10 -1.82 4.48 -82.08
C GLU A 10 -0.48 4.33 -81.33
N VAL A 11 0.61 4.85 -81.91
CA VAL A 11 1.94 4.82 -81.28
C VAL A 11 1.99 5.73 -80.05
N ILE A 12 1.41 6.92 -80.12
CA ILE A 12 1.32 7.83 -78.96
C ILE A 12 0.47 7.21 -77.84
N GLY A 13 -0.63 6.54 -78.17
CA GLY A 13 -1.48 5.84 -77.20
C GLY A 13 -0.72 4.73 -76.47
N VAL A 14 0.06 3.91 -77.20
CA VAL A 14 0.88 2.84 -76.61
C VAL A 14 2.00 3.40 -75.73
N VAL A 15 2.70 4.45 -76.17
CA VAL A 15 3.78 5.08 -75.37
C VAL A 15 3.21 5.70 -74.09
N LEU A 16 2.04 6.33 -74.16
CA LEU A 16 1.41 6.96 -73.00
C LEU A 16 0.89 5.91 -71.99
N LEU A 17 0.32 4.80 -72.47
CA LEU A 17 -0.06 3.66 -71.61
C LEU A 17 1.17 3.02 -70.95
N LEU A 18 2.28 2.89 -71.68
CA LEU A 18 3.53 2.37 -71.12
C LEU A 18 4.08 3.32 -70.05
N ALA A 19 4.08 4.63 -70.29
CA ALA A 19 4.53 5.62 -69.32
C ALA A 19 3.67 5.62 -68.04
N ILE A 20 2.35 5.53 -68.18
CA ILE A 20 1.42 5.48 -67.04
C ILE A 20 1.58 4.16 -66.26
N THR A 21 1.72 3.03 -66.94
CA THR A 21 1.91 1.73 -66.26
C THR A 21 3.24 1.66 -65.53
N ILE A 22 4.33 2.12 -66.14
CA ILE A 22 5.65 2.22 -65.47
C ILE A 22 5.54 3.14 -64.26
N THR A 23 4.88 4.29 -64.38
CA THR A 23 4.69 5.23 -63.27
C THR A 23 3.87 4.60 -62.14
N ALA A 24 2.75 3.95 -62.47
CA ALA A 24 1.90 3.28 -61.50
C ALA A 24 2.64 2.15 -60.76
N VAL A 25 3.35 1.28 -61.49
CA VAL A 25 4.15 0.21 -60.89
C VAL A 25 5.26 0.78 -60.00
N THR A 26 5.94 1.85 -60.43
CA THR A 26 7.00 2.50 -59.64
C THR A 26 6.46 3.07 -58.33
N VAL A 27 5.31 3.75 -58.38
CA VAL A 27 4.65 4.30 -57.19
C VAL A 27 4.17 3.19 -56.25
N THR A 28 3.59 2.12 -56.78
CA THR A 28 3.15 0.96 -55.98
C THR A 28 4.33 0.26 -55.31
N VAL A 29 5.42 0.02 -56.03
CA VAL A 29 6.62 -0.62 -55.48
C VAL A 29 7.25 0.26 -54.40
N ALA A 30 7.38 1.57 -54.64
CA ALA A 30 7.94 2.49 -53.65
C ALA A 30 7.11 2.51 -52.35
N THR A 31 5.78 2.58 -52.47
CA THR A 31 4.87 2.60 -51.31
C THR A 31 4.84 1.24 -50.59
N GLY A 32 4.82 0.14 -51.35
CA GLY A 32 4.86 -1.22 -50.82
C GLY A 32 6.15 -1.53 -50.06
N SER A 33 7.29 -0.96 -50.50
CA SER A 33 8.59 -1.15 -49.85
C SER A 33 8.62 -0.52 -48.45
N VAL A 34 8.06 0.69 -48.30
CA VAL A 34 7.98 1.39 -47.00
C VAL A 34 7.03 0.68 -46.05
N ALA A 35 5.86 0.25 -46.55
CA ALA A 35 4.89 -0.49 -45.75
C ALA A 35 5.43 -1.86 -45.32
N LEU A 36 6.14 -2.57 -46.20
CA LEU A 36 6.76 -3.85 -45.89
C LEU A 36 7.88 -3.72 -44.87
N GLY A 37 8.68 -2.65 -44.94
CA GLY A 37 9.73 -2.37 -43.95
C GLY A 37 9.15 -2.20 -42.53
N LEU A 38 8.09 -1.41 -42.39
CA LEU A 38 7.41 -1.21 -41.10
C LEU A 38 6.82 -2.51 -40.53
N VAL A 39 6.21 -3.35 -41.38
CA VAL A 39 5.65 -4.64 -40.95
C VAL A 39 6.76 -5.62 -40.57
N THR A 40 7.90 -5.59 -41.26
CA THR A 40 9.05 -6.46 -40.96
C THR A 40 9.68 -6.10 -39.62
N ASP A 41 9.87 -4.81 -39.34
CA ASP A 41 10.41 -4.31 -38.06
C ASP A 41 9.49 -4.67 -36.87
N GLU A 42 8.18 -4.54 -37.06
CA GLU A 42 7.16 -4.91 -36.06
C GLU A 42 7.13 -6.42 -35.79
N ALA A 43 7.19 -7.24 -36.84
CA ALA A 43 7.26 -8.69 -36.71
C ALA A 43 8.56 -9.14 -36.03
N GLN A 44 9.68 -8.49 -36.33
CA GLN A 44 10.97 -8.81 -35.72
C GLN A 44 10.97 -8.52 -34.23
N SER A 45 10.51 -7.33 -33.82
CA SER A 45 10.54 -7.01 -32.40
C SER A 45 9.46 -7.74 -31.59
N ALA A 46 8.33 -8.16 -32.19
CA ALA A 46 7.41 -9.11 -31.58
C ALA A 46 8.03 -10.52 -31.42
N SER A 47 8.84 -10.96 -32.40
CA SER A 47 9.58 -12.23 -32.29
C SER A 47 10.57 -12.19 -31.13
N VAL A 48 11.29 -11.08 -30.96
CA VAL A 48 12.23 -10.91 -29.83
C VAL A 48 11.49 -10.84 -28.49
N GLU A 49 10.33 -10.19 -28.40
CA GLU A 49 9.51 -10.19 -27.17
C GLU A 49 9.12 -11.61 -26.74
N ASN A 50 8.72 -12.45 -27.69
CA ASN A 50 8.41 -13.86 -27.42
C ASN A 50 9.66 -14.64 -27.00
N GLY A 51 10.78 -14.48 -27.71
CA GLY A 51 12.05 -15.13 -27.37
C GLY A 51 12.57 -14.71 -25.99
N MET A 52 12.49 -13.42 -25.66
CA MET A 52 12.85 -12.87 -24.36
C MET A 52 11.93 -13.37 -23.24
N SER A 53 10.63 -13.49 -23.50
CA SER A 53 9.67 -14.05 -22.53
C SER A 53 9.97 -15.52 -22.25
N GLN A 54 10.30 -16.30 -23.29
CA GLN A 54 10.73 -17.68 -23.13
C GLN A 54 12.06 -17.78 -22.35
N LEU A 55 13.04 -16.93 -22.68
CA LEU A 55 14.32 -16.85 -21.96
C LEU A 55 14.10 -16.48 -20.49
N SER A 56 13.23 -15.51 -20.20
CA SER A 56 12.89 -15.11 -18.83
C SER A 56 12.28 -16.28 -18.06
N SER A 57 11.34 -17.00 -18.67
CA SER A 57 10.74 -18.21 -18.08
C SER A 57 11.80 -19.30 -17.80
N GLN A 58 12.68 -19.59 -18.76
CA GLN A 58 13.77 -20.55 -18.53
C GLN A 58 14.74 -20.10 -17.45
N SER A 59 15.04 -18.79 -17.40
CA SER A 59 15.91 -18.20 -16.38
C SER A 59 15.30 -18.34 -15.00
N SER A 60 13.99 -18.16 -14.83
CA SER A 60 13.29 -18.42 -13.57
C SER A 60 13.36 -19.89 -13.15
N LEU A 61 13.23 -20.85 -14.08
CA LEU A 61 13.36 -22.29 -13.74
C LEU A 61 14.78 -22.66 -13.27
N VAL A 62 15.80 -22.06 -13.88
CA VAL A 62 17.20 -22.25 -13.48
C VAL A 62 17.48 -21.55 -12.15
N ALA A 63 16.99 -20.32 -11.99
CA ALA A 63 17.07 -19.52 -10.77
C ALA A 63 16.47 -20.24 -9.56
N LEU A 64 15.31 -20.90 -9.74
CA LEU A 64 14.61 -21.63 -8.69
C LEU A 64 15.12 -23.06 -8.48
N GLY A 65 16.20 -23.46 -9.17
CA GLY A 65 16.88 -24.73 -8.97
C GLY A 65 16.21 -25.97 -9.59
N GLU A 66 15.28 -25.80 -10.53
CA GLU A 66 14.65 -26.95 -11.22
C GLU A 66 15.57 -27.58 -12.29
N THR A 67 16.58 -26.85 -12.77
CA THR A 67 17.59 -27.36 -13.73
C THR A 67 18.88 -26.53 -13.67
N ASP A 68 20.05 -27.17 -13.76
CA ASP A 68 21.36 -26.49 -13.67
C ASP A 68 21.68 -25.57 -14.87
N ALA A 69 21.16 -25.89 -16.06
CA ALA A 69 21.36 -25.10 -17.27
C ALA A 69 20.26 -25.32 -18.34
N ARG A 70 19.97 -24.29 -19.13
CA ARG A 70 19.04 -24.33 -20.27
C ARG A 70 19.62 -23.58 -21.47
N ARG A 71 19.46 -24.13 -22.67
CA ARG A 71 19.75 -23.40 -23.91
C ARG A 71 18.59 -22.50 -24.28
N PHE A 72 18.90 -21.35 -24.88
CA PHE A 72 17.92 -20.44 -25.44
C PHE A 72 18.27 -20.05 -26.87
N ASP A 73 17.25 -19.65 -27.61
CA ASP A 73 17.35 -19.12 -28.97
C ASP A 73 16.34 -17.97 -29.10
N LEU A 74 16.86 -16.75 -29.26
CA LEU A 74 16.07 -15.53 -29.45
C LEU A 74 15.70 -15.32 -30.93
N GLY A 75 16.11 -16.22 -31.83
CA GLY A 75 15.96 -16.10 -33.28
C GLY A 75 16.91 -15.09 -33.90
N SER A 76 16.54 -14.58 -35.09
CA SER A 76 17.34 -13.58 -35.82
C SER A 76 17.33 -12.22 -35.13
N VAL A 77 18.40 -11.93 -34.40
CA VAL A 77 18.66 -10.62 -33.76
C VAL A 77 19.33 -9.61 -34.70
N ASP A 78 19.51 -9.94 -35.98
CA ASP A 78 20.26 -9.17 -36.99
C ASP A 78 19.75 -7.71 -37.21
N GLY A 79 18.52 -7.42 -36.82
CA GLY A 79 17.90 -6.08 -36.93
C GLY A 79 18.15 -5.15 -35.74
N GLY A 80 18.94 -5.58 -34.75
CA GLY A 80 19.19 -4.80 -33.54
C GLY A 80 20.48 -5.16 -32.83
N LYS A 81 20.67 -4.58 -31.64
CA LYS A 81 21.86 -4.84 -30.80
C LYS A 81 21.43 -5.45 -29.47
N LEU A 82 22.00 -6.59 -29.15
CA LEU A 82 21.83 -7.26 -27.86
C LEU A 82 22.98 -6.85 -26.92
N ARG A 83 22.66 -6.48 -25.67
CA ARG A 83 23.63 -6.06 -24.65
C ARG A 83 23.16 -6.47 -23.26
N LEU A 84 24.04 -7.11 -22.49
CA LEU A 84 23.87 -7.26 -21.05
C LEU A 84 24.61 -6.14 -20.30
N ASP A 85 23.96 -5.55 -19.31
CA ASP A 85 24.56 -4.61 -18.35
C ASP A 85 24.26 -5.10 -16.93
N GLU A 86 25.26 -5.65 -16.25
CA GLU A 86 25.12 -6.22 -14.91
C GLU A 86 24.87 -5.17 -13.82
N SER A 87 25.20 -3.92 -14.10
CA SER A 87 25.04 -2.79 -13.17
C SER A 87 23.70 -2.08 -13.33
N ALA A 88 22.96 -2.39 -14.40
CA ALA A 88 21.69 -1.75 -14.71
C ALA A 88 20.54 -2.30 -13.87
N GLY A 89 19.72 -1.40 -13.35
CA GLY A 89 18.58 -1.72 -12.49
C GLY A 89 19.03 -2.08 -11.07
N ARG A 90 18.31 -1.57 -10.08
CA ARG A 90 18.58 -1.83 -8.66
C ARG A 90 17.29 -2.13 -7.92
N VAL A 91 17.35 -3.11 -7.02
CA VAL A 91 16.27 -3.42 -6.08
C VAL A 91 16.79 -3.23 -4.67
N GLU A 92 16.00 -2.56 -3.84
CA GLU A 92 16.18 -2.49 -2.40
C GLU A 92 14.91 -2.96 -1.70
N VAL A 93 15.07 -3.87 -0.74
CA VAL A 93 14.02 -4.29 0.18
C VAL A 93 14.49 -3.97 1.58
N ARG A 94 13.74 -3.12 2.29
CA ARG A 94 14.10 -2.66 3.63
C ARG A 94 12.89 -2.55 4.55
N ILE A 95 13.12 -2.70 5.84
CA ILE A 95 12.12 -2.60 6.90
C ILE A 95 12.41 -1.32 7.67
N GLU A 96 11.49 -0.36 7.61
CA GLU A 96 11.53 0.90 8.37
C GLU A 96 10.82 0.72 9.72
N THR A 97 11.51 0.94 10.82
CA THR A 97 10.92 0.97 12.18
C THR A 97 11.28 2.28 12.88
N ALA A 98 10.70 2.55 14.05
CA ALA A 98 11.07 3.70 14.86
C ALA A 98 12.52 3.64 15.37
N SER A 99 13.09 2.44 15.50
CA SER A 99 14.46 2.24 16.00
C SER A 99 15.53 2.29 14.90
N GLY A 100 15.13 2.23 13.62
CA GLY A 100 16.05 2.32 12.48
C GLY A 100 15.52 1.66 11.22
N THR A 101 16.42 1.43 10.25
CA THR A 101 16.10 0.73 9.01
C THR A 101 16.97 -0.52 8.87
N THR A 102 16.34 -1.67 8.63
CA THR A 102 17.02 -2.93 8.34
C THR A 102 16.90 -3.25 6.86
N THR A 103 18.01 -3.46 6.17
CA THR A 103 18.01 -3.80 4.74
C THR A 103 17.99 -5.32 4.58
N ALA A 104 16.92 -5.87 4.01
CA ALA A 104 16.79 -7.29 3.70
C ALA A 104 17.53 -7.65 2.40
N TYR A 105 17.50 -6.75 1.41
CA TYR A 105 18.23 -6.90 0.16
C TYR A 105 18.59 -5.54 -0.42
N ASN A 106 19.78 -5.40 -0.99
CA ASN A 106 20.14 -4.24 -1.82
C ASN A 106 21.18 -4.67 -2.87
N GLY A 107 20.80 -4.66 -4.13
CA GLY A 107 21.66 -5.16 -5.20
C GLY A 107 21.24 -4.70 -6.59
N SER A 108 22.18 -4.75 -7.54
CA SER A 108 21.86 -4.60 -8.96
C SER A 108 21.27 -5.90 -9.50
N ILE A 109 20.26 -5.78 -10.35
CA ILE A 109 19.54 -6.94 -10.93
C ILE A 109 20.00 -7.29 -12.36
N GLY A 110 20.78 -6.40 -12.98
CA GLY A 110 21.24 -6.59 -14.35
C GLY A 110 20.11 -6.42 -15.38
N THR A 111 20.47 -6.07 -16.61
CA THR A 111 19.51 -5.89 -17.70
C THR A 111 20.05 -6.45 -19.00
N LEU A 112 19.38 -7.45 -19.57
CA LEU A 112 19.63 -7.89 -20.94
C LEU A 112 18.69 -7.13 -21.87
N SER A 113 19.24 -6.32 -22.77
CA SER A 113 18.47 -5.44 -23.65
C SER A 113 18.73 -5.76 -25.12
N TYR A 114 17.66 -5.81 -25.91
CA TYR A 114 17.67 -5.81 -27.37
C TYR A 114 17.16 -4.45 -27.85
N VAL A 115 18.04 -3.67 -28.49
CA VAL A 115 17.71 -2.36 -29.06
C VAL A 115 17.42 -2.52 -30.55
N GLY A 116 16.14 -2.46 -30.93
CA GLY A 116 15.69 -2.45 -32.32
C GLY A 116 15.52 -1.02 -32.88
N SER A 117 14.93 -0.90 -34.07
CA SER A 117 14.71 0.39 -34.74
C SER A 117 13.62 1.25 -34.07
N GLN A 118 12.55 0.63 -33.56
CA GLN A 118 11.39 1.31 -32.99
C GLN A 118 11.23 1.11 -31.48
N ARG A 119 11.62 -0.06 -30.97
CA ARG A 119 11.44 -0.44 -29.56
C ARG A 119 12.68 -1.09 -28.98
N THR A 120 12.85 -0.97 -27.67
CA THR A 120 13.84 -1.72 -26.90
C THR A 120 13.13 -2.74 -26.02
N VAL A 121 13.50 -4.02 -26.13
CA VAL A 121 12.96 -5.10 -25.30
C VAL A 121 14.02 -5.50 -24.29
N ALA A 122 13.68 -5.68 -23.03
CA ALA A 122 14.65 -6.08 -22.01
C ALA A 122 14.11 -7.08 -21.00
N ILE A 123 15.01 -7.94 -20.53
CA ILE A 123 14.80 -8.80 -19.36
C ILE A 123 15.49 -8.12 -18.17
N GLN A 124 14.73 -7.92 -17.10
CA GLN A 124 15.23 -7.32 -15.86
C GLN A 124 14.39 -7.80 -14.68
N GLY A 125 15.04 -8.26 -13.61
CA GLY A 125 14.38 -8.68 -12.37
C GLY A 125 13.41 -9.86 -12.54
N GLY A 126 13.60 -10.69 -13.57
CA GLY A 126 12.73 -11.81 -13.91
C GLY A 126 11.49 -11.44 -14.75
N GLY A 127 11.28 -10.15 -15.03
CA GLY A 127 10.24 -9.65 -15.93
C GLY A 127 10.78 -9.27 -17.31
N VAL A 128 9.86 -9.13 -18.28
CA VAL A 128 10.16 -8.63 -19.63
C VAL A 128 9.46 -7.30 -19.85
N TRP A 129 10.23 -6.33 -20.31
CA TRP A 129 9.83 -4.93 -20.46
C TRP A 129 10.03 -4.48 -21.91
N SER A 130 9.12 -3.66 -22.42
CA SER A 130 9.24 -3.00 -23.72
C SER A 130 9.29 -1.49 -23.50
N LEU A 131 10.21 -0.81 -24.17
CA LEU A 131 10.37 0.64 -24.14
C LEU A 131 10.16 1.20 -25.55
N GLU A 132 9.12 1.99 -25.72
CA GLU A 132 8.73 2.62 -26.99
C GLU A 132 8.36 4.08 -26.74
N GLY A 133 8.88 5.00 -27.55
CA GLY A 133 8.60 6.44 -27.38
C GLY A 133 9.00 7.01 -26.01
N GLY A 134 9.93 6.36 -25.30
CA GLY A 134 10.36 6.73 -23.95
C GLY A 134 9.47 6.22 -22.81
N ARG A 135 8.40 5.46 -23.11
CA ARG A 135 7.52 4.85 -22.09
C ARG A 135 7.75 3.37 -21.93
N GLY A 136 7.88 2.91 -20.69
CA GLY A 136 8.12 1.52 -20.35
C GLY A 136 6.81 0.76 -20.12
N ARG A 137 6.66 -0.41 -20.73
CA ARG A 137 5.50 -1.30 -20.56
C ARG A 137 5.93 -2.71 -20.18
N MET A 138 5.17 -3.33 -19.29
CA MET A 138 5.32 -4.75 -18.97
C MET A 138 4.83 -5.64 -20.13
N VAL A 139 5.68 -6.55 -20.58
CA VAL A 139 5.35 -7.64 -21.53
C VAL A 139 5.07 -8.93 -20.78
N SER A 140 5.98 -9.30 -19.88
CA SER A 140 5.83 -10.45 -18.97
C SER A 140 6.12 -10.02 -17.54
N PRO A 141 5.29 -10.39 -16.56
CA PRO A 141 5.50 -9.99 -15.17
C PRO A 141 6.74 -10.68 -14.58
N PRO A 142 7.42 -10.03 -13.63
CA PRO A 142 8.38 -10.68 -12.76
C PRO A 142 7.67 -11.52 -11.69
N GLU A 143 8.45 -12.34 -10.98
CA GLU A 143 7.96 -13.12 -9.85
C GLU A 143 7.80 -12.22 -8.61
N TYR A 144 6.55 -12.01 -8.18
CA TYR A 144 6.20 -11.29 -6.96
C TYR A 144 4.87 -11.81 -6.45
N HIS A 145 4.89 -12.39 -5.25
CA HIS A 145 3.73 -13.06 -4.67
C HIS A 145 3.38 -12.40 -3.36
N TYR A 146 2.29 -11.65 -3.38
CA TYR A 146 1.65 -11.14 -2.17
C TYR A 146 0.31 -11.86 -1.97
N ARG A 147 0.14 -12.55 -0.84
CA ARG A 147 -1.09 -13.27 -0.48
C ARG A 147 -1.30 -13.27 1.02
N GLY A 148 -2.45 -12.75 1.47
CA GLY A 148 -2.91 -12.90 2.86
C GLY A 148 -1.91 -12.43 3.92
N GLU A 149 -1.09 -11.41 3.63
CA GLU A 149 0.00 -10.85 4.46
C GLU A 149 1.38 -11.51 4.33
N THR A 150 1.55 -12.45 3.41
CA THR A 150 2.87 -12.97 3.06
C THR A 150 3.35 -12.35 1.76
N LEU A 151 4.51 -11.69 1.79
CA LEU A 151 5.26 -11.27 0.62
C LEU A 151 6.40 -12.27 0.35
N THR A 152 6.35 -12.94 -0.79
CA THR A 152 7.47 -13.71 -1.35
C THR A 152 7.99 -13.00 -2.59
N PHE A 153 9.24 -12.55 -2.54
CA PHE A 153 9.88 -11.82 -3.63
C PHE A 153 11.23 -12.45 -4.01
N PRO A 154 11.22 -13.37 -5.00
CA PRO A 154 12.46 -13.93 -5.55
C PRO A 154 13.04 -12.97 -6.59
N ILE A 155 14.18 -12.36 -6.26
CA ILE A 155 14.86 -11.38 -7.10
C ILE A 155 15.79 -12.13 -8.04
N VAL A 156 15.56 -12.00 -9.35
CA VAL A 156 16.44 -12.60 -10.38
C VAL A 156 17.49 -11.58 -10.81
N ARG A 157 18.77 -11.95 -10.68
CA ARG A 157 19.92 -11.14 -11.08
C ARG A 157 20.64 -11.75 -12.29
N LEU A 158 20.85 -10.96 -13.33
CA LEU A 158 21.53 -11.40 -14.56
C LEU A 158 23.02 -11.02 -14.54
N THR A 159 23.89 -11.98 -14.86
CA THR A 159 25.35 -11.82 -15.01
C THR A 159 25.86 -12.47 -16.30
N GLN A 160 27.09 -12.18 -16.73
CA GLN A 160 27.76 -12.83 -17.88
C GLN A 160 29.16 -13.33 -17.55
N ASN A 161 29.59 -14.39 -18.24
CA ASN A 161 30.96 -14.87 -18.19
C ASN A 161 31.76 -14.40 -19.41
N ALA A 162 32.44 -13.25 -19.29
CA ALA A 162 33.49 -12.71 -20.17
C ALA A 162 33.28 -12.69 -21.71
N SER A 163 32.14 -13.16 -22.23
CA SER A 163 31.87 -13.32 -23.65
C SER A 163 31.15 -12.07 -24.18
N SER A 164 31.56 -11.60 -25.35
CA SER A 164 30.88 -10.51 -26.03
C SER A 164 29.53 -11.00 -26.56
N THR A 165 28.46 -10.26 -26.28
CA THR A 165 27.12 -10.53 -26.84
C THR A 165 27.15 -10.43 -28.36
N ALA A 166 27.26 -11.57 -29.06
CA ALA A 166 27.45 -11.61 -30.51
C ALA A 166 26.32 -12.32 -31.27
N GLY A 167 25.51 -13.16 -30.59
CA GLY A 167 24.43 -13.94 -31.21
C GLY A 167 23.15 -13.98 -30.35
N GLY A 168 22.06 -14.47 -30.95
CA GLY A 168 20.77 -14.68 -30.28
C GLY A 168 20.65 -16.01 -29.54
N THR A 169 21.67 -16.87 -29.60
CA THR A 169 21.69 -18.18 -28.95
C THR A 169 22.70 -18.23 -27.81
N GLY A 170 22.43 -19.11 -26.84
CA GLY A 170 23.33 -19.28 -25.71
C GLY A 170 22.81 -20.26 -24.66
N VAL A 171 23.47 -20.24 -23.52
CA VAL A 171 23.13 -21.03 -22.33
C VAL A 171 22.87 -20.11 -21.16
N VAL A 172 21.82 -20.40 -20.43
CA VAL A 172 21.54 -19.86 -19.10
C VAL A 172 21.86 -20.93 -18.06
N ARG A 173 22.61 -20.59 -17.01
CA ARG A 173 22.97 -21.51 -15.93
C ARG A 173 23.05 -20.84 -14.57
N GLN A 174 22.91 -21.63 -13.52
CA GLN A 174 23.14 -21.16 -12.16
C GLN A 174 24.66 -21.13 -11.89
N PRO A 175 25.22 -20.00 -11.41
CA PRO A 175 26.64 -19.93 -11.12
C PRO A 175 26.98 -20.77 -9.86
N PRO A 176 28.17 -21.40 -9.82
CA PRO A 176 28.54 -22.35 -8.77
C PRO A 176 28.79 -21.71 -7.39
N ASN A 177 28.96 -20.39 -7.32
CA ASN A 177 29.12 -19.64 -6.08
C ASN A 177 28.29 -18.36 -6.17
N VAL A 178 27.18 -18.30 -5.43
CA VAL A 178 26.41 -17.07 -5.24
C VAL A 178 26.77 -16.54 -3.86
N SER A 179 27.31 -15.31 -3.78
CA SER A 179 27.37 -14.63 -2.49
C SER A 179 25.96 -14.25 -2.08
N GLU A 180 25.52 -14.67 -0.90
CA GLU A 180 24.22 -14.27 -0.37
C GLU A 180 24.24 -12.77 -0.07
N THR A 181 23.55 -11.98 -0.91
CA THR A 181 23.30 -10.56 -0.68
C THR A 181 22.04 -10.34 0.17
N VAL A 182 21.32 -11.42 0.50
CA VAL A 182 20.09 -11.41 1.28
C VAL A 182 20.42 -11.55 2.76
N VAL A 183 19.87 -10.64 3.57
CA VAL A 183 19.89 -10.74 5.02
C VAL A 183 18.59 -11.40 5.47
N GLU A 184 18.67 -12.50 6.21
CA GLU A 184 17.49 -13.14 6.78
C GLU A 184 16.72 -12.15 7.67
N THR A 185 15.42 -12.06 7.43
CA THR A 185 14.51 -11.24 8.23
C THR A 185 13.72 -12.12 9.19
N ASP A 186 13.54 -11.63 10.42
CA ASP A 186 12.70 -12.29 11.40
C ASP A 186 11.28 -12.47 10.86
N ASN A 187 10.75 -13.67 11.01
CA ASN A 187 9.39 -14.00 10.61
C ASN A 187 8.66 -14.68 11.78
N PRO A 188 7.42 -14.27 12.11
CA PRO A 188 6.70 -13.12 11.55
C PRO A 188 7.34 -11.77 11.94
N LEU A 189 7.20 -10.78 11.06
CA LEU A 189 7.57 -9.40 11.33
C LEU A 189 6.75 -8.88 12.52
N ARG A 190 7.37 -8.07 13.38
CA ARG A 190 6.75 -7.59 14.63
C ARG A 190 6.27 -6.15 14.56
N ASN A 191 6.91 -5.32 13.76
CA ASN A 191 6.56 -3.93 13.54
C ASN A 191 7.25 -3.39 12.29
N GLY A 192 6.90 -2.15 11.94
CA GLY A 192 7.53 -1.41 10.86
C GLY A 192 6.77 -1.41 9.54
N THR A 193 7.44 -0.94 8.50
CA THR A 193 6.94 -0.86 7.12
C THR A 193 7.97 -1.47 6.20
N VAL A 194 7.58 -2.50 5.46
CA VAL A 194 8.39 -3.09 4.38
C VAL A 194 8.29 -2.18 3.17
N VAL A 195 9.44 -1.69 2.71
CA VAL A 195 9.60 -0.84 1.54
C VAL A 195 10.33 -1.64 0.47
N VAL A 196 9.69 -1.81 -0.68
CA VAL A 196 10.30 -2.38 -1.89
C VAL A 196 10.51 -1.24 -2.88
N GLU A 197 11.77 -0.92 -3.14
CA GLU A 197 12.16 0.13 -4.06
C GLU A 197 12.88 -0.44 -5.28
N ILE A 198 12.49 0.01 -6.47
CA ILE A 198 13.09 -0.38 -7.74
C ILE A 198 13.54 0.86 -8.50
N GLN A 199 14.83 0.97 -8.75
CA GLN A 199 15.40 1.98 -9.65
C GLN A 199 15.66 1.36 -11.02
N SER A 200 15.03 1.89 -12.07
CA SER A 200 15.15 1.29 -13.41
C SER A 200 14.82 2.27 -14.54
N THR A 201 15.42 2.08 -15.71
CA THR A 201 14.95 2.71 -16.95
C THR A 201 13.50 2.34 -17.29
N TYR A 202 13.03 1.17 -16.84
CA TYR A 202 11.68 0.65 -17.07
C TYR A 202 10.72 0.92 -15.89
N TYR A 203 11.02 1.93 -15.06
CA TYR A 203 10.26 2.22 -13.84
C TYR A 203 8.75 2.41 -14.07
N GLU A 204 8.30 2.97 -15.20
CA GLU A 204 6.86 3.06 -15.50
C GLU A 204 6.19 1.68 -15.62
N GLY A 205 6.89 0.71 -16.22
CA GLY A 205 6.41 -0.67 -16.28
C GLY A 205 6.35 -1.34 -14.90
N TRP A 206 7.37 -1.09 -14.07
CA TRP A 206 7.40 -1.55 -12.67
C TRP A 206 6.29 -0.91 -11.83
N TYR A 207 5.98 0.36 -12.07
CA TYR A 207 4.88 1.07 -11.44
C TYR A 207 3.54 0.42 -11.80
N ASP A 208 3.27 0.24 -13.10
CA ASP A 208 2.08 -0.45 -13.59
C ASP A 208 1.94 -1.86 -13.01
N PHE A 209 3.06 -2.58 -12.88
CA PHE A 209 3.08 -3.91 -12.29
C PHE A 209 2.68 -3.89 -10.82
N PHE A 210 3.35 -3.07 -10.00
CA PHE A 210 3.05 -3.01 -8.58
C PHE A 210 1.64 -2.48 -8.34
N THR A 211 1.16 -1.46 -9.06
CA THR A 211 -0.21 -0.95 -8.88
C THR A 211 -1.29 -2.00 -9.17
N ARG A 212 -1.01 -2.99 -10.04
CA ARG A 212 -1.96 -4.08 -10.34
C ARG A 212 -1.84 -5.30 -9.43
N ARG A 213 -0.69 -5.47 -8.75
CA ARG A 213 -0.28 -6.75 -8.15
C ARG A 213 0.05 -6.64 -6.66
N ALA A 214 0.61 -5.51 -6.25
CA ALA A 214 0.66 -5.09 -4.87
C ALA A 214 -0.63 -4.29 -4.66
N ASP A 215 -1.60 -4.79 -3.90
CA ASP A 215 -2.86 -4.07 -3.61
C ASP A 215 -2.61 -2.83 -2.69
N GLY A 216 -1.51 -2.10 -2.94
CA GLY A 216 -0.89 -1.09 -2.11
C GLY A 216 -0.68 0.25 -2.82
N ALA A 217 -0.26 1.26 -2.06
CA ALA A 217 0.12 2.60 -2.45
C ALA A 217 1.52 2.48 -3.03
N VAL A 218 1.55 2.52 -4.35
CA VAL A 218 2.77 2.53 -5.12
C VAL A 218 3.00 3.98 -5.52
N THR A 219 4.20 4.47 -5.25
CA THR A 219 4.63 5.81 -5.68
C THR A 219 5.73 5.67 -6.73
N LYS A 220 5.86 6.68 -7.59
CA LYS A 220 6.96 6.78 -8.53
C LYS A 220 7.60 8.16 -8.46
N ASP A 221 8.90 8.21 -8.69
CA ASP A 221 9.66 9.43 -8.86
C ASP A 221 10.27 9.42 -10.27
N ASP A 222 9.72 10.24 -11.16
CA ASP A 222 10.14 10.31 -12.56
C ASP A 222 11.56 10.89 -12.71
N ALA A 223 12.02 11.73 -11.76
CA ALA A 223 13.33 12.37 -11.81
C ALA A 223 14.45 11.37 -11.46
N ASN A 224 14.20 10.52 -10.46
CA ASN A 224 15.12 9.47 -10.04
C ASN A 224 14.89 8.12 -10.73
N ARG A 225 13.78 8.00 -11.48
CA ARG A 225 13.31 6.78 -12.15
C ARG A 225 13.17 5.61 -11.16
N THR A 226 12.51 5.89 -10.04
CA THR A 226 12.28 4.93 -8.96
C THR A 226 10.79 4.65 -8.78
N VAL A 227 10.49 3.42 -8.36
CA VAL A 227 9.16 2.99 -7.92
C VAL A 227 9.28 2.44 -6.51
N THR A 228 8.34 2.83 -5.64
CA THR A 228 8.35 2.41 -4.24
C THR A 228 6.99 1.84 -3.87
N ALA A 229 6.96 0.57 -3.47
CA ALA A 229 5.80 -0.10 -2.88
C ALA A 229 6.00 -0.22 -1.36
N ARG A 230 4.95 0.06 -0.58
CA ARG A 230 4.98 0.04 0.89
C ARG A 230 3.95 -0.95 1.42
N LEU A 231 4.38 -1.83 2.30
CA LEU A 231 3.53 -2.78 3.02
C LEU A 231 3.74 -2.57 4.53
N VAL A 232 2.67 -2.52 5.30
CA VAL A 232 2.74 -2.21 6.73
C VAL A 232 2.63 -3.49 7.55
N VAL A 233 3.50 -3.67 8.54
CA VAL A 233 3.33 -4.73 9.52
C VAL A 233 2.19 -4.36 10.46
N PRO A 234 1.08 -5.12 10.49
CA PRO A 234 -0.05 -4.82 11.36
C PRO A 234 0.34 -4.97 12.82
N GLU A 235 -0.27 -4.15 13.67
CA GLU A 235 -0.17 -4.28 15.11
C GLU A 235 -1.50 -4.84 15.64
N ASP A 236 -1.45 -5.96 16.37
CA ASP A 236 -2.61 -6.47 17.08
C ASP A 236 -2.56 -6.01 18.54
N VAL A 237 -3.50 -5.14 18.91
CA VAL A 237 -3.60 -4.54 20.24
C VAL A 237 -4.55 -5.39 21.09
N SER A 238 -4.05 -5.86 22.24
CA SER A 238 -4.84 -6.57 23.24
C SER A 238 -5.02 -5.73 24.50
N PHE A 239 -6.20 -5.79 25.10
CA PHE A 239 -6.52 -5.06 26.33
C PHE A 239 -6.43 -5.97 27.55
N GLU A 240 -5.20 -6.29 27.97
CA GLU A 240 -4.97 -7.08 29.18
C GLU A 240 -5.48 -6.35 30.43
N ARG A 241 -5.41 -5.01 30.43
CA ARG A 241 -5.98 -4.09 31.42
C ARG A 241 -6.85 -3.06 30.73
N ALA A 242 -7.64 -2.31 31.52
CA ALA A 242 -8.49 -1.25 30.98
C ALA A 242 -7.67 -0.18 30.23
N ILE A 243 -6.48 0.17 30.72
CA ILE A 243 -5.64 1.21 30.13
C ILE A 243 -4.26 0.68 29.76
N THR A 244 -3.75 1.11 28.61
CA THR A 244 -2.37 0.95 28.20
C THR A 244 -1.76 2.31 27.88
N LEU A 245 -0.62 2.62 28.49
CA LEU A 245 0.10 3.88 28.38
C LEU A 245 1.50 3.65 27.83
N ARG A 246 1.94 4.57 26.97
CA ARG A 246 3.36 4.64 26.58
C ARG A 246 4.21 5.24 27.70
N ASP A 247 3.75 6.33 28.31
CA ASP A 247 4.42 7.05 29.38
C ASP A 247 3.80 6.69 30.75
N GLU A 248 3.65 7.66 31.65
CA GLU A 248 3.28 7.45 33.07
C GLU A 248 1.83 7.87 33.36
N TYR A 249 1.19 7.17 34.29
CA TYR A 249 -0.05 7.58 34.94
C TYR A 249 0.21 8.52 36.12
N ASN A 250 -0.43 9.69 36.11
CA ASN A 250 -0.33 10.69 37.16
C ASN A 250 -1.67 11.02 37.79
N HIS A 251 -1.71 11.12 39.13
CA HIS A 251 -2.90 11.50 39.88
C HIS A 251 -2.66 12.77 40.71
N LYS A 252 -3.43 13.82 40.42
CA LYS A 252 -3.35 15.16 41.04
C LYS A 252 -4.56 15.48 41.93
N GLY A 253 -5.45 14.52 42.18
CA GLY A 253 -6.71 14.67 42.92
C GLY A 253 -6.58 14.97 44.43
N GLY A 254 -6.31 16.23 44.78
CA GLY A 254 -6.76 16.89 46.02
C GLY A 254 -6.61 16.17 47.37
N GLY A 255 -5.42 16.25 47.97
CA GLY A 255 -5.21 16.11 49.40
C GLY A 255 -4.57 17.36 50.00
N ASN A 256 -5.34 18.44 50.18
CA ASN A 256 -4.90 19.58 50.99
C ASN A 256 -4.97 19.20 52.48
N ASN A 257 -4.12 18.25 52.91
CA ASN A 257 -4.10 17.74 54.27
C ASN A 257 -2.91 18.30 55.03
N ASN A 258 -3.15 19.45 55.66
CA ASN A 258 -2.29 19.96 56.73
C ASN A 258 -2.40 19.00 57.93
N GLY A 259 -1.57 17.96 57.94
CA GLY A 259 -1.30 17.07 59.07
C GLY A 259 -2.49 16.28 59.61
N LYS A 260 -2.73 15.08 59.07
CA LYS A 260 -3.20 13.89 59.81
C LYS A 260 -3.21 12.68 58.88
N ASN A 261 -2.46 11.65 59.26
CA ASN A 261 -2.44 10.32 58.65
C ASN A 261 -3.87 9.77 58.51
N ASN A 262 -4.37 9.63 57.28
CA ASN A 262 -5.46 8.74 56.89
C ASN A 262 -5.49 8.58 55.34
N GLY A 263 -5.08 7.41 54.83
CA GLY A 263 -5.56 6.79 53.58
C GLY A 263 -5.56 7.56 52.26
N GLY A 264 -4.54 8.37 51.97
CA GLY A 264 -4.49 9.17 50.74
C GLY A 264 -3.90 8.43 49.54
N ASN A 265 -4.76 7.83 48.70
CA ASN A 265 -4.62 7.86 47.24
C ASN A 265 -5.98 7.49 46.62
N LYS A 266 -6.53 8.27 45.69
CA LYS A 266 -7.74 7.89 44.93
C LYS A 266 -7.48 7.81 43.42
N GLY A 267 -6.22 7.63 43.05
CA GLY A 267 -5.82 7.27 41.70
C GLY A 267 -6.19 5.83 41.35
N LEU A 268 -5.86 5.43 40.12
CA LEU A 268 -6.05 4.07 39.62
C LEU A 268 -5.21 3.05 40.39
N SER A 269 -5.73 1.83 40.50
CA SER A 269 -4.95 0.66 40.91
C SER A 269 -3.99 0.26 39.79
N GLU A 270 -2.77 -0.16 40.13
CA GLU A 270 -1.79 -0.74 39.17
C GLU A 270 -2.35 -1.95 38.39
N SER A 271 -3.41 -2.59 38.90
CA SER A 271 -4.11 -3.66 38.19
C SER A 271 -4.96 -3.17 37.01
N GLN A 272 -5.20 -1.86 36.89
CA GLN A 272 -6.08 -1.27 35.86
C GLN A 272 -5.32 -0.70 34.67
N TYR A 273 -4.00 -0.52 34.76
CA TYR A 273 -3.21 0.09 33.68
C TYR A 273 -1.86 -0.58 33.45
N ILE A 274 -1.34 -0.49 32.23
CA ILE A 274 0.02 -0.87 31.82
C ILE A 274 0.76 0.41 31.42
N GLU A 275 2.02 0.56 31.80
CA GLU A 275 2.90 1.65 31.35
C GLU A 275 4.04 1.11 30.49
N GLN A 276 4.74 2.00 29.79
CA GLN A 276 5.88 1.66 28.93
C GLN A 276 5.51 0.71 27.78
N ALA A 277 4.25 0.77 27.34
CA ALA A 277 3.72 0.00 26.23
C ALA A 277 3.46 0.95 25.05
N ALA A 278 4.43 1.02 24.13
CA ALA A 278 4.34 1.86 22.95
C ALA A 278 3.51 1.19 21.85
N HIS A 279 2.59 1.95 21.27
CA HIS A 279 1.71 1.55 20.18
C HIS A 279 1.90 2.48 18.96
N ARG A 280 1.63 2.01 17.74
CA ARG A 280 1.77 2.80 16.50
C ARG A 280 0.65 3.84 16.38
N SER A 281 0.92 4.95 15.69
CA SER A 281 -0.15 5.90 15.35
C SER A 281 -1.17 5.28 14.37
N PRO A 282 -2.49 5.48 14.56
CA PRO A 282 -3.52 5.07 13.61
C PRO A 282 -3.64 6.00 12.38
N ALA A 283 -2.77 7.01 12.23
CA ALA A 283 -2.91 8.07 11.23
C ALA A 283 -3.15 7.56 9.81
N SER A 284 -2.41 6.54 9.34
CA SER A 284 -2.61 6.05 7.97
C SER A 284 -3.96 5.37 7.79
N MET A 285 -4.41 4.58 8.78
CA MET A 285 -5.76 4.01 8.79
C MET A 285 -6.83 5.09 8.76
N ILE A 286 -6.66 6.19 9.49
CA ILE A 286 -7.61 7.32 9.49
C ILE A 286 -7.62 8.01 8.13
N GLU A 287 -6.46 8.37 7.59
CA GLU A 287 -6.30 9.01 6.27
C GLU A 287 -6.94 8.17 5.15
N SER A 288 -6.81 6.85 5.24
CA SER A 288 -7.51 5.90 4.36
C SER A 288 -9.02 6.09 4.36
N THR A 289 -9.61 6.01 5.55
CA THR A 289 -11.06 6.01 5.70
C THR A 289 -11.62 7.36 5.32
N LEU A 290 -10.88 8.45 5.57
CA LEU A 290 -11.23 9.78 5.09
C LEU A 290 -11.25 9.86 3.56
N GLN A 291 -10.24 9.31 2.90
CA GLN A 291 -10.21 9.28 1.44
C GLN A 291 -11.38 8.45 0.87
N ASP A 292 -11.61 7.25 1.40
CA ASP A 292 -12.71 6.39 0.97
C ASP A 292 -14.08 7.05 1.21
N GLY A 293 -14.22 7.75 2.35
CA GLY A 293 -15.41 8.53 2.71
C GLY A 293 -15.62 9.74 1.81
N ALA A 294 -14.57 10.45 1.42
CA ALA A 294 -14.65 11.57 0.47
C ALA A 294 -14.99 11.11 -0.96
N ASP A 295 -14.54 9.92 -1.35
CA ASP A 295 -14.78 9.35 -2.68
C ASP A 295 -16.16 8.71 -2.82
N SER A 296 -16.68 8.09 -1.75
CA SER A 296 -17.87 7.22 -1.82
C SER A 296 -18.82 7.25 -0.63
N GLY A 297 -18.48 7.96 0.46
CA GLY A 297 -19.30 8.05 1.66
C GLY A 297 -20.38 9.12 1.60
N ASP A 298 -21.30 9.05 2.55
CA ASP A 298 -22.35 10.05 2.74
C ASP A 298 -21.85 11.19 3.64
N PRO A 299 -22.38 12.43 3.50
CA PRO A 299 -22.07 13.51 4.42
C PRO A 299 -22.45 13.15 5.86
N LEU A 300 -21.59 13.47 6.84
CA LEU A 300 -21.87 13.17 8.25
C LEU A 300 -23.15 13.83 8.79
N SER A 301 -23.56 14.96 8.21
CA SER A 301 -24.85 15.61 8.53
C SER A 301 -26.05 14.70 8.27
N ASP A 302 -25.96 13.76 7.33
CA ASP A 302 -27.04 12.83 7.00
C ASP A 302 -27.23 11.76 8.10
N CYS A 303 -26.25 11.64 8.99
CA CYS A 303 -26.31 10.84 10.21
C CYS A 303 -26.59 11.73 11.43
N PHE A 304 -25.80 12.78 11.68
CA PHE A 304 -25.85 13.53 12.93
C PHE A 304 -26.99 14.56 13.01
N ASP A 305 -27.51 15.06 11.89
CA ASP A 305 -28.47 16.18 11.86
C ASP A 305 -29.89 15.78 11.44
N THR A 306 -30.19 14.48 11.27
CA THR A 306 -31.48 14.02 10.72
C THR A 306 -32.52 13.64 11.77
N GLY A 307 -32.10 13.38 13.01
CA GLY A 307 -32.98 12.86 14.07
C GLY A 307 -33.51 11.44 13.81
N SER A 308 -32.94 10.74 12.83
CA SER A 308 -33.17 9.32 12.54
C SER A 308 -31.90 8.54 12.83
N ALA A 309 -32.04 7.23 13.08
CA ALA A 309 -30.87 6.39 13.32
C ALA A 309 -29.99 6.27 12.06
N CYS A 310 -28.69 6.44 12.24
CA CYS A 310 -27.70 6.18 11.20
C CYS A 310 -27.65 4.68 10.91
N THR A 311 -27.64 4.32 9.63
CA THR A 311 -27.56 2.91 9.17
C THR A 311 -26.18 2.60 8.62
N SER A 312 -25.93 1.33 8.28
CA SER A 312 -24.64 0.85 7.77
C SER A 312 -24.11 1.67 6.59
N GLY A 313 -22.79 1.89 6.57
CA GLY A 313 -22.12 2.76 5.60
C GLY A 313 -21.04 3.64 6.23
N THR A 314 -20.41 4.47 5.39
CA THR A 314 -19.38 5.43 5.81
C THR A 314 -19.95 6.85 5.73
N TYR A 315 -19.89 7.57 6.83
CA TYR A 315 -20.27 8.96 6.95
C TYR A 315 -19.02 9.82 7.15
N HIS A 316 -18.88 10.90 6.38
CA HIS A 316 -17.65 11.69 6.32
C HIS A 316 -17.88 13.19 6.52
N ALA A 317 -16.96 13.84 7.23
CA ALA A 317 -16.84 15.29 7.36
C ALA A 317 -15.40 15.75 7.12
N SER A 318 -15.21 16.80 6.32
CA SER A 318 -13.89 17.32 5.95
C SER A 318 -13.33 18.39 6.92
N GLY A 319 -13.79 18.40 8.16
CA GLY A 319 -13.47 19.43 9.15
C GLY A 319 -14.11 19.12 10.49
N ASP A 320 -13.98 20.06 11.44
CA ASP A 320 -14.46 19.88 12.82
C ASP A 320 -15.97 19.65 12.88
N VAL A 321 -16.39 18.77 13.79
CA VAL A 321 -17.77 18.35 14.00
C VAL A 321 -18.13 18.55 15.46
N SER A 322 -19.27 19.23 15.70
CA SER A 322 -19.88 19.30 17.02
C SER A 322 -21.22 18.58 17.01
N VAL A 323 -21.41 17.65 17.95
CA VAL A 323 -22.66 16.92 18.12
C VAL A 323 -23.66 17.79 18.87
N ASN A 324 -24.75 18.18 18.18
CA ASN A 324 -25.72 19.14 18.70
C ASN A 324 -27.02 18.50 19.20
N GLN A 325 -27.20 17.21 18.94
CA GLN A 325 -28.36 16.42 19.35
C GLN A 325 -27.96 14.96 19.59
N ARG A 326 -28.86 14.19 20.22
CA ARG A 326 -28.69 12.74 20.35
C ARG A 326 -28.62 12.08 18.97
N VAL A 327 -27.66 11.17 18.81
CA VAL A 327 -27.42 10.37 17.60
C VAL A 327 -27.67 8.91 17.91
N GLU A 328 -28.51 8.27 17.11
CA GLU A 328 -28.81 6.85 17.23
C GLU A 328 -28.13 6.09 16.09
N PHE A 329 -27.60 4.92 16.39
CA PHE A 329 -27.00 4.03 15.41
C PHE A 329 -27.78 2.72 15.32
N ASN A 330 -27.97 2.22 14.10
CA ASN A 330 -28.54 0.91 13.82
C ASN A 330 -27.57 0.09 12.96
N THR A 331 -26.89 -0.86 13.59
CA THR A 331 -25.89 -1.72 12.94
C THR A 331 -26.46 -3.05 12.43
N SER A 332 -27.78 -3.19 12.35
CA SER A 332 -28.44 -4.44 11.93
C SER A 332 -28.12 -4.83 10.48
N ASP A 333 -27.87 -3.84 9.63
CA ASP A 333 -27.54 -4.02 8.20
C ASP A 333 -26.02 -3.96 7.92
N GLY A 334 -25.20 -3.99 8.98
CA GLY A 334 -23.74 -3.92 8.90
C GLY A 334 -23.15 -2.82 9.77
N ASP A 335 -21.82 -2.75 9.78
CA ASP A 335 -21.06 -1.77 10.55
C ASP A 335 -21.24 -0.36 10.00
N ILE A 336 -20.97 0.62 10.86
CA ILE A 336 -20.99 2.05 10.54
C ILE A 336 -19.60 2.64 10.74
N ALA A 337 -19.12 3.41 9.78
CA ALA A 337 -17.90 4.19 9.90
C ALA A 337 -18.24 5.68 9.94
N VAL A 338 -17.67 6.40 10.91
CA VAL A 338 -17.73 7.86 11.04
C VAL A 338 -16.31 8.37 10.84
N ALA A 339 -16.07 9.18 9.82
CA ALA A 339 -14.75 9.67 9.46
C ALA A 339 -14.72 11.21 9.50
N VAL A 340 -13.91 11.78 10.38
CA VAL A 340 -13.84 13.23 10.64
C VAL A 340 -12.42 13.74 10.38
N ASP A 341 -12.24 14.58 9.36
CA ASP A 341 -10.98 15.25 9.03
C ASP A 341 -10.81 16.53 9.86
N GLY A 342 -10.82 16.37 11.18
CA GLY A 342 -10.79 17.47 12.15
C GLY A 342 -11.12 16.96 13.55
N ASP A 343 -11.51 17.89 14.41
CA ASP A 343 -11.90 17.60 15.79
C ASP A 343 -13.35 17.11 15.88
N LEU A 344 -13.62 16.20 16.81
CA LEU A 344 -14.96 15.73 17.13
C LEU A 344 -15.33 16.15 18.56
N ASP A 345 -16.20 17.14 18.69
CA ASP A 345 -16.79 17.54 19.96
C ASP A 345 -18.13 16.82 20.17
N LEU A 346 -18.18 15.89 21.11
CA LEU A 346 -19.40 15.16 21.47
C LEU A 346 -20.46 16.07 22.13
N GLY A 347 -20.08 17.30 22.50
CA GLY A 347 -20.93 18.17 23.29
C GLY A 347 -21.35 17.47 24.57
N GLY A 348 -22.58 17.73 25.03
CA GLY A 348 -23.25 16.98 26.12
C GLY A 348 -24.37 16.11 25.59
N GLN A 349 -24.12 15.43 24.47
CA GLN A 349 -25.10 14.62 23.75
C GLN A 349 -24.81 13.13 23.89
N GLU A 350 -25.79 12.34 23.45
CA GLU A 350 -25.77 10.89 23.52
C GLU A 350 -25.57 10.27 22.13
N LEU A 351 -24.58 9.39 22.02
CA LEU A 351 -24.32 8.55 20.86
C LEU A 351 -24.62 7.11 21.28
N GLU A 352 -25.74 6.55 20.80
CA GLU A 352 -26.23 5.25 21.28
C GLU A 352 -26.49 4.27 20.13
N ILE A 353 -25.92 3.07 20.24
CA ILE A 353 -26.31 1.94 19.38
C ILE A 353 -27.57 1.29 19.94
N THR A 354 -28.67 1.40 19.18
CA THR A 354 -30.03 1.09 19.64
C THR A 354 -30.49 -0.34 19.36
N ASN A 355 -29.77 -1.06 18.51
CA ASN A 355 -30.07 -2.45 18.18
C ASN A 355 -29.15 -3.42 18.94
N GLU A 356 -29.67 -4.60 19.27
CA GLU A 356 -28.87 -5.74 19.73
C GLU A 356 -28.02 -6.30 18.57
N GLY A 357 -26.92 -6.98 18.91
CA GLY A 357 -26.05 -7.66 17.93
C GLY A 357 -24.57 -7.39 18.15
N ASP A 358 -23.76 -7.78 17.18
CA ASP A 358 -22.30 -7.64 17.16
C ASP A 358 -21.80 -6.49 16.27
N GLY A 359 -22.70 -5.85 15.50
CA GLY A 359 -22.36 -4.75 14.61
C GLY A 359 -21.77 -3.55 15.35
N VAL A 360 -20.77 -2.93 14.73
CA VAL A 360 -19.85 -1.95 15.33
C VAL A 360 -19.99 -0.57 14.69
N VAL A 361 -19.87 0.48 15.50
CA VAL A 361 -19.63 1.86 15.04
C VAL A 361 -18.16 2.21 15.25
N ARG A 362 -17.46 2.55 14.16
CA ARG A 362 -16.04 2.94 14.17
C ARG A 362 -15.89 4.43 13.88
N TYR A 363 -15.24 5.15 14.77
CA TYR A 363 -14.96 6.57 14.66
C TYR A 363 -13.48 6.75 14.30
N TYR A 364 -13.21 7.36 13.14
CA TYR A 364 -11.88 7.70 12.64
C TYR A 364 -11.73 9.21 12.67
N VAL A 365 -10.95 9.72 13.63
CA VAL A 365 -10.84 11.16 13.91
C VAL A 365 -9.41 11.62 13.66
N ASN A 366 -9.22 12.48 12.66
CA ASN A 366 -7.91 13.01 12.26
C ASN A 366 -7.44 14.19 13.13
N GLY A 367 -8.27 14.66 14.06
CA GLY A 367 -7.91 15.57 15.13
C GLY A 367 -8.08 14.94 16.50
N SER A 368 -8.65 15.72 17.42
CA SER A 368 -8.92 15.36 18.81
C SER A 368 -10.40 15.11 19.06
N VAL A 369 -10.71 14.32 20.10
CA VAL A 369 -12.08 14.09 20.57
C VAL A 369 -12.29 14.80 21.91
N PHE A 370 -13.31 15.65 21.96
CA PHE A 370 -13.72 16.40 23.13
C PHE A 370 -15.11 15.96 23.61
N ALA A 371 -15.36 16.08 24.91
CA ALA A 371 -16.67 15.87 25.49
C ALA A 371 -16.86 16.81 26.68
N ASN A 372 -18.06 17.37 26.84
CA ASN A 372 -18.39 18.33 27.90
C ASN A 372 -19.86 18.16 28.33
N GLY A 373 -20.28 18.65 29.49
CA GLY A 373 -21.67 18.41 29.90
C GLY A 373 -21.92 16.94 30.21
N ASP A 374 -23.10 16.44 29.81
CA ASP A 374 -23.57 15.09 30.12
C ASP A 374 -23.43 14.16 28.90
N ALA A 375 -22.23 14.13 28.30
CA ALA A 375 -21.97 13.33 27.10
C ALA A 375 -21.98 11.83 27.39
N THR A 376 -22.64 11.04 26.55
CA THR A 376 -22.65 9.58 26.67
C THR A 376 -22.36 8.91 25.33
N VAL A 377 -21.56 7.86 25.36
CA VAL A 377 -21.35 6.94 24.23
C VAL A 377 -21.58 5.53 24.75
N GLY A 378 -22.42 4.74 24.07
CA GLY A 378 -22.66 3.37 24.48
C GLY A 378 -23.72 2.66 23.64
N THR A 379 -24.38 1.69 24.25
CA THR A 379 -25.50 0.95 23.65
C THR A 379 -26.69 0.99 24.60
N THR A 380 -27.86 0.56 24.13
CA THR A 380 -29.04 0.43 24.99
C THR A 380 -28.91 -0.66 26.07
N SER A 381 -27.84 -1.45 26.03
CA SER A 381 -27.56 -2.48 27.03
C SER A 381 -27.17 -1.85 28.37
N ALA A 382 -27.57 -2.50 29.46
CA ALA A 382 -27.09 -2.14 30.80
C ALA A 382 -25.69 -2.74 31.10
N GLU A 383 -25.28 -3.75 30.34
CA GLU A 383 -23.96 -4.36 30.42
C GLU A 383 -22.95 -3.55 29.59
N ILE A 384 -21.65 -3.72 29.87
CA ILE A 384 -20.58 -3.09 29.09
C ILE A 384 -20.51 -3.77 27.72
N GLU A 385 -20.59 -2.99 26.64
CA GLU A 385 -20.48 -3.48 25.25
C GLU A 385 -19.42 -2.68 24.47
N ALA A 386 -18.30 -2.37 25.12
CA ALA A 386 -17.27 -1.45 24.64
C ALA A 386 -16.68 -1.84 23.28
N ARG A 387 -16.72 -3.12 22.90
CA ARG A 387 -16.30 -3.58 21.56
C ARG A 387 -17.12 -2.99 20.42
N ARG A 388 -18.36 -2.53 20.67
CA ARG A 388 -19.29 -2.04 19.64
C ARG A 388 -19.07 -0.58 19.28
N ASN A 389 -18.43 0.20 20.13
CA ASN A 389 -17.97 1.55 19.82
C ASN A 389 -16.44 1.56 19.79
N GLN A 390 -15.84 1.88 18.64
CA GLN A 390 -14.38 1.85 18.48
C GLN A 390 -13.88 3.21 17.97
N PHE A 391 -13.07 3.90 18.76
CA PHE A 391 -12.45 5.18 18.39
C PHE A 391 -10.99 4.97 17.99
N TYR A 392 -10.64 5.48 16.81
CA TYR A 392 -9.27 5.62 16.33
C TYR A 392 -8.97 7.11 16.18
N ILE A 393 -8.10 7.62 17.03
CA ILE A 393 -7.88 9.06 17.19
C ILE A 393 -6.41 9.36 16.92
N ARG A 394 -6.15 10.34 16.04
CA ARG A 394 -4.79 10.70 15.65
C ARG A 394 -4.07 11.52 16.73
N GLU A 395 -4.78 12.47 17.31
CA GLU A 395 -4.26 13.44 18.27
C GLU A 395 -4.77 13.11 19.68
N GLY A 396 -5.58 13.98 20.30
CA GLY A 396 -5.96 13.90 21.70
C GLY A 396 -7.34 13.30 21.97
N PHE A 397 -7.51 12.71 23.14
CA PHE A 397 -8.79 12.27 23.68
C PHE A 397 -8.99 12.88 25.06
N LEU A 398 -9.96 13.78 25.20
CA LEU A 398 -10.30 14.46 26.45
C LEU A 398 -9.12 15.19 27.13
N GLU A 399 -8.19 15.78 26.36
CA GLU A 399 -6.96 16.41 26.88
C GLU A 399 -7.19 17.66 27.75
N ASP A 400 -8.29 18.38 27.55
CA ASP A 400 -8.63 19.54 28.40
C ASP A 400 -9.44 19.15 29.65
N GLY A 401 -9.86 17.89 29.72
CA GLY A 401 -10.82 17.37 30.68
C GLY A 401 -12.24 17.90 30.43
N PRO A 402 -13.27 17.07 30.64
CA PRO A 402 -14.64 17.55 30.49
C PRO A 402 -14.92 18.64 31.54
N GLY A 403 -15.52 19.74 31.10
CA GLY A 403 -15.79 20.92 31.91
C GLY A 403 -16.76 20.65 33.07
N GLN A 404 -17.99 21.18 32.99
CA GLN A 404 -19.04 20.85 33.96
C GLN A 404 -19.96 19.77 33.38
N GLY A 405 -20.34 18.76 34.19
CA GLY A 405 -21.22 17.66 33.79
C GLY A 405 -20.61 16.28 34.07
N SER A 406 -21.24 15.24 33.55
CA SER A 406 -20.79 13.85 33.65
C SER A 406 -20.56 13.22 32.28
N VAL A 407 -19.34 12.80 31.98
CA VAL A 407 -19.02 12.10 30.72
C VAL A 407 -19.01 10.57 30.94
N ASP A 408 -19.71 9.82 30.10
CA ASP A 408 -19.77 8.35 30.13
C ASP A 408 -19.36 7.71 28.80
N ILE A 409 -18.14 7.20 28.84
CA ILE A 409 -17.31 6.41 27.92
C ILE A 409 -17.56 4.90 27.77
N ASP A 410 -18.51 4.35 27.01
CA ASP A 410 -18.56 2.88 26.75
C ASP A 410 -18.03 2.53 25.35
N ALA A 411 -16.71 2.34 25.27
CA ALA A 411 -16.01 2.17 24.00
C ALA A 411 -14.61 1.58 24.17
N THR A 412 -14.06 1.10 23.05
CA THR A 412 -12.63 0.93 22.89
C THR A 412 -12.03 2.19 22.25
N VAL A 413 -11.00 2.79 22.86
CA VAL A 413 -10.37 4.01 22.38
C VAL A 413 -8.88 3.76 22.12
N TYR A 414 -8.47 3.93 20.87
CA TYR A 414 -7.08 3.84 20.43
C TYR A 414 -6.57 5.22 20.03
N ALA A 415 -5.90 5.89 20.98
CA ALA A 415 -5.35 7.23 20.83
C ALA A 415 -3.91 7.28 21.38
N PRO A 416 -2.96 6.51 20.80
CA PRO A 416 -1.62 6.31 21.38
C PRO A 416 -0.73 7.55 21.42
N ASN A 417 -1.17 8.66 20.81
CA ASN A 417 -0.51 9.95 20.87
C ASN A 417 -1.15 10.92 21.88
N SER A 418 -2.27 10.54 22.50
CA SER A 418 -3.06 11.42 23.39
C SER A 418 -2.42 11.56 24.77
N ASP A 419 -2.26 12.80 25.22
CA ASP A 419 -1.91 13.14 26.60
C ASP A 419 -3.19 13.43 27.39
N THR A 420 -3.94 12.36 27.67
CA THR A 420 -5.29 12.42 28.22
C THR A 420 -5.29 13.00 29.64
N ASP A 421 -6.13 14.01 29.90
CA ASP A 421 -6.28 14.62 31.23
C ASP A 421 -7.73 14.59 31.70
N LEU A 422 -8.04 13.64 32.60
CA LEU A 422 -9.38 13.48 33.14
C LEU A 422 -9.62 14.43 34.32
N ALA A 423 -10.45 15.45 34.06
CA ALA A 423 -11.04 16.32 35.07
C ALA A 423 -12.55 16.04 35.23
N GLY A 424 -13.16 16.55 36.31
CA GLY A 424 -14.61 16.45 36.48
C GLY A 424 -15.13 15.06 36.88
N ASN A 425 -16.33 14.71 36.40
CA ASN A 425 -16.97 13.42 36.60
C ASN A 425 -16.93 12.59 35.31
N VAL A 426 -16.06 11.57 35.26
CA VAL A 426 -15.81 10.78 34.04
C VAL A 426 -15.89 9.30 34.34
N ARG A 427 -16.70 8.57 33.59
CA ARG A 427 -16.75 7.11 33.62
C ARG A 427 -16.27 6.57 32.28
N LEU A 428 -15.23 5.74 32.30
CA LEU A 428 -14.69 5.04 31.15
C LEU A 428 -14.87 3.53 31.33
N ARG A 429 -15.51 2.86 30.39
CA ARG A 429 -15.84 1.44 30.39
C ARG A 429 -15.35 0.84 29.07
N GLY A 430 -14.39 -0.09 29.13
CA GLY A 430 -13.80 -0.67 27.93
C GLY A 430 -12.29 -0.84 27.98
N GLY A 431 -11.64 -0.48 26.88
CA GLY A 431 -10.20 -0.59 26.67
C GLY A 431 -9.64 0.70 26.06
N PHE A 432 -8.54 1.22 26.61
CA PHE A 432 -8.04 2.55 26.29
C PHE A 432 -6.53 2.51 26.06
N VAL A 433 -6.07 3.06 24.95
CA VAL A 433 -4.63 3.24 24.64
C VAL A 433 -4.33 4.73 24.53
N PHE A 434 -3.43 5.24 25.37
CA PHE A 434 -3.00 6.64 25.40
C PHE A 434 -1.47 6.79 25.42
N ASN A 435 -0.97 7.99 25.13
CA ASN A 435 0.43 8.31 25.41
C ASN A 435 0.64 8.40 26.93
N SER A 436 -0.10 9.30 27.59
CA SER A 436 -0.08 9.48 29.04
C SER A 436 -1.50 9.67 29.59
N LEU A 437 -1.65 9.53 30.92
CA LEU A 437 -2.93 9.77 31.59
C LEU A 437 -2.72 10.57 32.88
N ASP A 438 -3.28 11.77 32.92
CA ASP A 438 -3.41 12.60 34.10
C ASP A 438 -4.84 12.53 34.65
N THR A 439 -5.00 12.47 35.97
CA THR A 439 -6.32 12.55 36.63
C THR A 439 -6.31 13.65 37.68
N ARG A 440 -7.11 14.69 37.47
CA ARG A 440 -7.19 15.89 38.35
C ARG A 440 -8.32 15.84 39.37
N SER A 441 -9.26 14.92 39.23
CA SER A 441 -10.43 14.73 40.09
C SER A 441 -10.40 13.37 40.79
N ASN A 442 -11.22 13.21 41.83
CA ASN A 442 -11.48 11.91 42.47
C ASN A 442 -12.83 11.30 42.04
N ALA A 443 -13.56 11.98 41.15
CA ALA A 443 -14.87 11.57 40.64
C ALA A 443 -14.74 10.90 39.27
N PHE A 444 -13.71 10.10 39.04
CA PHE A 444 -13.59 9.31 37.83
C PHE A 444 -13.66 7.81 38.14
N THR A 445 -14.19 7.03 37.20
CA THR A 445 -14.24 5.56 37.30
C THR A 445 -13.76 4.94 36.00
N ILE A 446 -12.95 3.88 36.12
CA ILE A 446 -12.48 3.11 34.97
C ILE A 446 -12.77 1.65 35.20
N GLU A 447 -13.54 1.06 34.29
CA GLU A 447 -13.98 -0.32 34.33
C GLU A 447 -13.52 -1.01 33.05
N GLN A 448 -12.90 -2.18 33.19
CA GLN A 448 -12.49 -2.97 32.04
C GLN A 448 -13.70 -3.73 31.49
N ASP A 449 -13.83 -3.75 30.16
CA ASP A 449 -14.67 -4.76 29.50
C ASP A 449 -13.92 -6.10 29.49
N GLU A 450 -14.42 -7.07 30.24
CA GLU A 450 -13.81 -8.40 30.36
C GLU A 450 -13.78 -9.17 29.03
N GLU A 451 -14.70 -8.86 28.11
CA GLU A 451 -14.72 -9.50 26.78
C GLU A 451 -13.54 -9.05 25.91
N LEU A 452 -12.95 -7.88 26.18
CA LEU A 452 -11.79 -7.38 25.43
C LEU A 452 -10.48 -8.11 25.74
N LYS A 453 -10.40 -8.92 26.81
CA LYS A 453 -9.17 -9.67 27.14
C LYS A 453 -8.82 -10.74 26.11
N ASP A 454 -9.82 -11.30 25.46
CA ASP A 454 -9.67 -12.35 24.44
C ASP A 454 -9.77 -11.80 23.01
N ILE A 455 -10.00 -10.49 22.86
CA ILE A 455 -10.17 -9.81 21.57
C ILE A 455 -8.92 -8.98 21.27
N LYS A 456 -8.55 -8.94 19.99
CA LYS A 456 -7.48 -8.08 19.50
C LYS A 456 -8.02 -7.10 18.49
N ILE A 457 -7.66 -5.82 18.65
CA ILE A 457 -7.90 -4.82 17.62
C ILE A 457 -6.69 -4.76 16.70
N ARG A 458 -6.92 -4.99 15.42
CA ARG A 458 -5.87 -4.96 14.40
C ARG A 458 -5.71 -3.55 13.84
N ILE A 459 -4.54 -2.97 14.05
CA ILE A 459 -4.11 -1.68 13.52
C ILE A 459 -3.29 -1.95 12.26
N THR A 460 -3.91 -1.76 11.11
CA THR A 460 -3.26 -1.91 9.79
C THR A 460 -2.69 -0.57 9.31
N GLY A 461 -2.02 -0.61 8.17
CA GLY A 461 -1.82 0.60 7.38
C GLY A 461 -3.14 1.07 6.75
N GLY A 462 -3.14 2.32 6.26
CA GLY A 462 -4.23 2.90 5.49
C GLY A 462 -4.40 2.35 4.08
N SER A 463 -5.16 3.07 3.25
CA SER A 463 -5.43 2.74 1.85
C SER A 463 -4.10 2.66 1.12
N GLY A 464 -3.90 1.52 0.47
CA GLY A 464 -2.63 1.20 -0.16
C GLY A 464 -1.50 0.79 0.81
N GLN A 465 -1.67 0.78 2.11
CA GLN A 465 -0.67 0.22 3.03
C GLN A 465 -1.08 -1.18 3.47
N ASN A 466 -1.02 -2.08 2.49
CA ASN A 466 -1.35 -3.47 2.65
C ASN A 466 -0.60 -4.13 3.82
N PRO A 467 -1.29 -4.97 4.61
CA PRO A 467 -0.69 -5.66 5.73
C PRO A 467 0.39 -6.67 5.29
N VAL A 468 1.55 -6.72 5.95
CA VAL A 468 2.56 -7.76 5.76
C VAL A 468 3.05 -8.30 7.09
N THR A 469 2.87 -9.60 7.29
CA THR A 469 3.29 -10.32 8.49
C THR A 469 4.49 -11.21 8.20
N TYR A 470 4.59 -11.73 6.96
CA TYR A 470 5.69 -12.61 6.55
C TYR A 470 6.40 -12.03 5.33
N LEU A 471 7.73 -11.96 5.40
CA LEU A 471 8.59 -11.49 4.32
C LEU A 471 9.62 -12.56 3.97
N HIS A 472 9.58 -13.00 2.72
CA HIS A 472 10.52 -13.94 2.13
C HIS A 472 11.16 -13.29 0.92
N VAL A 473 12.42 -12.88 1.07
CA VAL A 473 13.24 -12.36 -0.04
C VAL A 473 14.30 -13.40 -0.37
N SER A 474 14.54 -13.63 -1.66
CA SER A 474 15.67 -14.46 -2.11
C SER A 474 16.35 -13.80 -3.30
N GLU A 475 17.65 -14.04 -3.46
CA GLU A 475 18.40 -13.66 -4.65
C GLU A 475 18.71 -14.91 -5.46
N ASN A 476 18.39 -14.87 -6.75
CA ASN A 476 18.65 -15.95 -7.67
C ASN A 476 19.50 -15.40 -8.83
N VAL A 477 20.79 -15.72 -8.80
CA VAL A 477 21.74 -15.26 -9.82
C VAL A 477 21.71 -16.22 -11.01
N VAL A 478 21.67 -15.65 -12.20
CA VAL A 478 21.59 -16.35 -13.47
C VAL A 478 22.71 -15.85 -14.38
N GLU A 479 23.62 -16.76 -14.74
CA GLU A 479 24.71 -16.48 -15.68
C GLU A 479 24.24 -16.76 -17.11
N ILE A 480 24.42 -15.78 -17.99
CA ILE A 480 24.12 -15.86 -19.42
C ILE A 480 25.43 -15.95 -20.20
N ASP A 481 25.56 -17.01 -20.99
CA ASP A 481 26.65 -17.19 -21.94
C ASP A 481 26.12 -17.25 -23.35
N PHE A 482 26.55 -16.30 -24.18
CA PHE A 482 26.27 -16.31 -25.61
C PHE A 482 27.25 -17.23 -26.33
N ASP A 483 26.76 -17.94 -27.36
CA ASP A 483 27.56 -18.86 -28.17
C ASP A 483 28.64 -18.15 -29.03
#